data_AF-A0A7S0Z1E9-F1
#
_entry.id   AF-A0A7S0Z1E9-F1
#
_cell.length_a   1.000
_cell.length_b   1.000
_cell.length_c   1.000
_cell.angle_alpha   90.00
_cell.angle_beta   90.00
_cell.angle_gamma   90.00
#
_symmetry.space_group_name_H-M   'P 1'
#
loop_
_entity.id
_entity.type
_entity.pdbx_description
1 polymer ?
#
loop_
_entity_poly.entity_id
_entity_poly.type
_entity_poly.pdbx_seq_one_letter_code
_entity_poly.pdbx_strand_id
1 'polypeptide(L)'
;GILDRTRTRRRKVLPRSRRMDDWKVAGTKKGSLPVSVEKRPCGKKVTIIAHITHRESLLTSLKRKLGSGGTLSESQHDSIELQGDHVGRISAFLMSHPNKLQGVQGCGPSARAREEKQRQRD
;
A
#
# COMPACT_ATOMS: atom_id res chain seq x y z
N GLY A 1 -42.52 -37.42 -5.10
CA GLY A 1 -42.65 -36.34 -4.11
C GLY A 1 -41.37 -36.24 -3.30
N ILE A 2 -41.04 -35.02 -2.87
CA ILE A 2 -40.16 -34.66 -1.74
C ILE A 2 -38.65 -34.83 -2.02
N LEU A 3 -37.95 -33.82 -2.53
CA LEU A 3 -37.41 -32.60 -1.90
C LEU A 3 -35.94 -32.77 -1.45
N ASP A 4 -35.06 -32.27 -2.32
CA ASP A 4 -33.70 -31.79 -2.07
C ASP A 4 -33.57 -31.02 -0.75
N ARG A 5 -32.63 -31.43 0.14
CA ARG A 5 -32.23 -30.62 1.31
C ARG A 5 -30.99 -31.13 2.06
N THR A 6 -29.81 -31.02 1.48
CA THR A 6 -28.57 -30.83 2.28
C THR A 6 -27.76 -29.68 1.72
N ARG A 7 -28.32 -28.48 1.94
CA ARG A 7 -27.69 -27.18 1.69
C ARG A 7 -26.44 -27.05 2.58
N THR A 8 -25.33 -27.60 2.13
CA THR A 8 -24.02 -27.40 2.74
C THR A 8 -23.75 -25.90 2.73
N ARG A 9 -23.78 -25.27 3.90
CA ARG A 9 -23.34 -23.89 4.07
C ARG A 9 -21.85 -23.84 3.72
N ARG A 10 -21.52 -23.62 2.44
CA ARG A 10 -20.19 -23.22 2.02
C ARG A 10 -19.85 -21.98 2.82
N ARG A 11 -18.98 -22.12 3.83
CA ARG A 11 -18.32 -20.98 4.46
C ARG A 11 -17.79 -20.13 3.32
N LYS A 12 -18.27 -18.88 3.19
CA LYS A 12 -17.71 -17.93 2.23
C LYS A 12 -16.25 -17.74 2.62
N VAL A 13 -15.35 -18.49 1.99
CA VAL A 13 -13.92 -18.24 2.07
C VAL A 13 -13.76 -16.86 1.46
N LEU A 14 -13.52 -15.85 2.30
CA LEU A 14 -13.17 -14.52 1.81
C LEU A 14 -12.01 -14.70 0.83
N PRO A 15 -12.05 -14.06 -0.35
CA PRO A 15 -11.03 -14.26 -1.37
C PRO A 15 -9.66 -14.01 -0.74
N ARG A 16 -8.67 -14.88 -1.03
CA ARG A 16 -7.28 -14.78 -0.53
C ARG A 16 -6.72 -13.35 -0.66
N SER A 17 -7.23 -12.57 -1.61
CA SER A 17 -6.96 -11.15 -1.83
C SER A 17 -7.17 -10.25 -0.60
N ARG A 18 -8.22 -10.44 0.22
CA ARG A 18 -8.57 -9.45 1.26
C ARG A 18 -7.53 -9.25 2.37
N ARG A 19 -6.63 -10.22 2.60
CA ARG A 19 -5.53 -10.07 3.55
C ARG A 19 -4.27 -9.46 2.94
N MET A 20 -4.13 -9.49 1.62
CA MET A 20 -2.94 -9.00 0.90
C MET A 20 -2.96 -7.48 0.71
N ASP A 21 -4.12 -6.85 0.89
CA ASP A 21 -4.29 -5.41 0.78
C ASP A 21 -4.30 -4.73 2.16
N ASP A 22 -4.09 -5.44 3.27
CA ASP A 22 -4.05 -4.83 4.59
C ASP A 22 -2.64 -4.30 4.89
N TRP A 23 -2.37 -3.09 4.43
CA TRP A 23 -1.12 -2.36 4.64
C TRP A 23 -1.39 -0.86 4.78
N LYS A 24 -0.49 -0.17 5.49
CA LYS A 24 -0.49 1.29 5.64
C LYS A 24 0.92 1.84 5.52
N VAL A 25 1.04 3.07 5.04
CA VAL A 25 2.31 3.79 4.96
C VAL A 25 2.16 5.16 5.59
N ALA A 26 2.99 5.47 6.57
CA ALA A 26 3.01 6.78 7.21
C ALA A 26 3.98 7.72 6.50
N GLY A 27 3.60 8.98 6.34
CA GLY A 27 4.47 10.02 5.83
C GLY A 27 5.69 10.24 6.72
N THR A 28 6.68 10.94 6.17
CA THR A 28 7.82 11.43 6.97
C THR A 28 7.35 12.51 7.95
N LYS A 29 8.23 12.92 8.88
CA LYS A 29 7.93 14.03 9.81
C LYS A 29 7.55 15.34 9.10
N LYS A 30 8.02 15.55 7.86
CA LYS A 30 7.68 16.69 7.00
C LYS A 30 6.44 16.47 6.13
N GLY A 31 5.80 15.31 6.25
CA GLY A 31 4.61 14.94 5.48
C GLY A 31 4.88 14.50 4.04
N SER A 32 6.10 14.12 3.69
CA SER A 32 6.41 13.58 2.36
C SER A 32 6.23 12.05 2.34
N LEU A 33 6.10 11.45 1.15
CA LEU A 33 6.13 9.99 1.02
C LEU A 33 7.50 9.44 1.49
N PRO A 34 7.54 8.36 2.29
CA PRO A 34 8.77 7.78 2.81
C PRO A 34 9.44 6.87 1.77
N VAL A 35 9.65 7.37 0.54
CA VAL A 35 10.23 6.63 -0.58
C VAL A 35 11.57 7.27 -0.96
N SER A 36 12.64 6.50 -0.97
CA SER A 36 13.99 6.98 -1.29
C SER A 36 14.73 5.99 -2.20
N VAL A 37 15.76 6.47 -2.90
CA VAL A 37 16.66 5.62 -3.69
C VAL A 37 18.00 5.56 -3.00
N GLU A 38 18.47 4.35 -2.75
CA GLU A 38 19.83 4.10 -2.28
C GLU A 38 20.69 3.61 -3.44
N LYS A 39 21.90 4.15 -3.55
CA LYS A 39 22.93 3.67 -4.47
C LYS A 39 23.78 2.63 -3.76
N ARG A 40 23.82 1.43 -4.30
CA ARG A 40 24.63 0.30 -3.84
C ARG A 40 25.88 0.16 -4.72
N PRO A 41 26.88 -0.63 -4.30
CA PRO A 41 28.07 -0.91 -5.11
C PRO A 41 27.73 -1.37 -6.53
N CYS A 42 28.64 -1.09 -7.47
CA CYS A 42 28.52 -1.45 -8.88
C CYS A 42 27.31 -0.79 -9.60
N GLY A 43 26.94 0.43 -9.21
CA GLY A 43 25.90 1.21 -9.89
C GLY A 43 24.47 0.66 -9.68
N LYS A 44 24.30 -0.36 -8.84
CA LYS A 44 22.99 -0.90 -8.49
C LYS A 44 22.21 0.14 -7.70
N LYS A 45 20.93 0.27 -7.99
CA LYS A 45 20.01 1.12 -7.23
C LYS A 45 18.96 0.24 -6.58
N VAL A 46 18.56 0.62 -5.38
CA VAL A 46 17.40 0.04 -4.71
C VAL A 46 16.48 1.18 -4.26
N THR A 47 15.19 0.98 -4.39
CA THR A 47 14.17 1.88 -3.85
C THR A 47 13.74 1.37 -2.49
N ILE A 48 13.87 2.21 -1.47
CA ILE A 48 13.49 1.90 -0.10
C ILE A 48 12.16 2.60 0.19
N ILE A 49 11.23 1.88 0.81
CA ILE A 49 9.99 2.44 1.34
C ILE A 49 9.99 2.19 2.84
N ALA A 50 9.86 3.24 3.65
CA ALA A 50 9.89 3.18 5.11
C ALA A 50 8.52 3.46 5.75
N HIS A 51 8.41 3.32 7.07
CA HIS A 51 7.22 3.59 7.87
C HIS A 51 5.99 2.76 7.46
N ILE A 52 6.20 1.47 7.23
CA ILE A 52 5.17 0.55 6.73
C ILE A 52 4.58 -0.27 7.87
N THR A 53 3.24 -0.31 7.93
CA THR A 53 2.51 -1.32 8.70
C THR A 53 2.09 -2.45 7.77
N HIS A 54 2.39 -3.69 8.15
CA HIS A 54 2.18 -4.92 7.35
C HIS A 54 2.95 -4.91 6.01
N ARG A 55 4.27 -4.91 6.12
CA ARG A 55 5.24 -4.84 5.02
C ARG A 55 5.13 -5.98 4.00
N GLU A 56 4.76 -7.17 4.44
CA GLU A 56 4.59 -8.36 3.60
C GLU A 56 3.43 -8.17 2.60
N SER A 57 2.33 -7.58 3.07
CA SER A 57 1.14 -7.26 2.27
C SER A 57 1.46 -6.19 1.21
N LEU A 58 2.18 -5.12 1.61
CA LEU A 58 2.62 -4.08 0.67
C LEU A 58 3.58 -4.65 -0.38
N LEU A 59 4.57 -5.44 0.03
CA LEU A 59 5.54 -6.05 -0.89
C LEU A 59 4.85 -6.94 -1.93
N THR A 60 3.89 -7.76 -1.49
CA THR A 60 3.11 -8.62 -2.40
C THR A 60 2.30 -7.79 -3.40
N SER A 61 1.68 -6.71 -2.93
CA SER A 61 0.94 -5.77 -3.77
C SER A 61 1.82 -5.09 -4.81
N LEU A 62 3.01 -4.64 -4.41
CA LEU A 62 3.99 -4.02 -5.31
C LEU A 62 4.57 -5.01 -6.31
N LYS A 63 4.91 -6.24 -5.90
CA LYS A 63 5.36 -7.31 -6.82
C LYS A 63 4.33 -7.59 -7.91
N ARG A 64 3.05 -7.68 -7.54
CA ARG A 64 1.94 -7.87 -8.50
C ARG A 64 1.77 -6.70 -9.45
N LYS A 65 1.92 -5.46 -8.97
CA LYS A 65 1.68 -4.26 -9.77
C LYS A 65 2.85 -3.87 -10.66
N LEU A 66 4.07 -4.01 -10.16
CA LEU A 66 5.29 -3.50 -10.79
C LEU A 66 6.10 -4.60 -11.48
N GLY A 67 5.92 -5.87 -11.11
CA GLY A 67 6.74 -6.98 -11.61
C GLY A 67 8.18 -6.96 -11.11
N SER A 68 8.49 -6.12 -10.11
CA SER A 68 9.85 -5.94 -9.61
C SER A 68 10.20 -6.90 -8.48
N GLY A 69 11.45 -7.35 -8.45
CA GLY A 69 12.02 -8.06 -7.30
C GLY A 69 12.13 -7.13 -6.08
N GLY A 70 11.88 -7.68 -4.90
CA GLY A 70 12.01 -6.94 -3.64
C GLY A 70 12.02 -7.84 -2.42
N THR A 71 12.61 -7.33 -1.35
CA THR A 71 12.85 -8.00 -0.08
C THR A 71 12.36 -7.13 1.08
N LEU A 72 12.06 -7.76 2.21
CA LEU A 72 11.87 -7.03 3.45
C LEU A 72 13.25 -6.57 3.93
N SER A 73 13.37 -5.33 4.41
CA SER A 73 14.66 -4.91 4.96
C SER A 73 14.94 -5.65 6.26
N GLU A 74 16.18 -6.13 6.40
CA GLU A 74 16.65 -6.79 7.63
C GLU A 74 17.10 -5.77 8.67
N SER A 75 17.61 -4.62 8.24
CA SER A 75 18.12 -3.57 9.13
C SER A 75 17.01 -2.69 9.72
N GLN A 76 15.87 -2.57 9.03
CA GLN A 76 14.75 -1.73 9.43
C GLN A 76 13.46 -2.55 9.35
N HIS A 77 12.84 -2.80 10.51
CA HIS A 77 11.67 -3.67 10.62
C HIS A 77 10.41 -3.12 9.95
N ASP A 78 10.36 -1.82 9.65
CA ASP A 78 9.24 -1.10 9.06
C ASP A 78 9.49 -0.70 7.59
N SER A 79 10.50 -1.30 6.93
CA SER A 79 10.85 -0.94 5.56
C SER A 79 10.94 -2.15 4.61
N ILE A 80 10.81 -1.85 3.31
CA ILE A 80 11.01 -2.81 2.22
C ILE A 80 11.95 -2.23 1.17
N GLU A 81 12.68 -3.12 0.49
CA GLU A 81 13.64 -2.79 -0.55
C GLU A 81 13.16 -3.37 -1.88
N LEU A 82 13.06 -2.54 -2.91
CA LEU A 82 12.79 -2.96 -4.28
C LEU A 82 14.02 -2.71 -5.15
N GLN A 83 14.36 -3.69 -5.99
CA GLN A 83 15.47 -3.54 -6.91
C GLN A 83 15.13 -2.52 -8.01
N GLY A 84 16.04 -1.59 -8.28
CA GLY A 84 15.89 -0.57 -9.30
C GLY A 84 15.39 0.78 -8.77
N ASP A 85 15.25 1.73 -9.68
CA ASP A 85 14.67 3.06 -9.42
C ASP A 85 13.19 3.04 -9.81
N HIS A 86 12.32 3.04 -8.80
CA HIS A 86 10.88 2.91 -8.95
C HIS A 86 10.10 4.01 -8.24
N VAL A 87 10.76 5.10 -7.83
CA VAL A 87 10.14 6.17 -7.02
C VAL A 87 8.85 6.67 -7.66
N GLY A 88 8.86 7.04 -8.94
CA GLY A 88 7.65 7.56 -9.61
C GLY A 88 6.50 6.55 -9.63
N ARG A 89 6.81 5.28 -9.91
CA ARG A 89 5.79 4.21 -9.99
C ARG A 89 5.23 3.85 -8.62
N ILE A 90 6.09 3.78 -7.60
CA ILE A 90 5.70 3.53 -6.21
C ILE A 90 4.88 4.70 -5.67
N SER A 91 5.32 5.93 -5.88
CA SER A 91 4.59 7.13 -5.46
C SER A 91 3.21 7.18 -6.09
N ALA A 92 3.08 6.93 -7.40
CA ALA A 92 1.79 6.86 -8.07
C ALA A 92 0.90 5.74 -7.50
N PHE A 93 1.48 4.56 -7.22
CA PHE A 93 0.75 3.45 -6.62
C PHE A 93 0.24 3.79 -5.21
N LEU A 94 1.08 4.38 -4.37
CA LEU A 94 0.73 4.80 -3.02
C LEU A 94 -0.37 5.89 -3.04
N MET A 95 -0.22 6.88 -3.91
CA MET A 95 -1.21 7.96 -4.07
C MET A 95 -2.55 7.46 -4.61
N SER A 96 -2.59 6.36 -5.37
CA SER A 96 -3.85 5.73 -5.79
C SER A 96 -4.63 5.06 -4.65
N HIS A 97 -4.02 4.92 -3.46
CA HIS A 97 -4.64 4.33 -2.26
C HIS A 97 -4.61 5.31 -1.07
N PRO A 98 -5.30 6.46 -1.15
CA PRO A 98 -5.22 7.52 -0.13
C PRO A 98 -5.68 7.04 1.26
N ASN A 99 -6.60 6.08 1.33
CA ASN A 99 -7.07 5.47 2.58
C ASN A 99 -6.02 4.62 3.30
N LYS A 100 -4.87 4.36 2.67
CA LYS A 100 -3.73 3.61 3.24
C LYS A 100 -2.55 4.51 3.60
N LEU A 101 -2.64 5.80 3.30
CA LEU A 101 -1.62 6.79 3.65
C LEU A 101 -2.01 7.56 4.91
N GLN A 102 -1.04 7.76 5.80
CA GLN A 102 -1.24 8.52 7.04
C GLN A 102 -0.23 9.65 7.14
N GLY A 103 -0.68 10.89 7.36
CA GLY A 103 0.22 12.02 7.59
C GLY A 103 1.04 12.49 6.37
N VAL A 104 0.70 12.04 5.17
CA VAL A 104 1.29 12.55 3.92
C VAL A 104 0.54 13.81 3.48
N GLN A 105 1.24 14.93 3.39
CA GLN A 105 0.70 16.21 2.91
C GLN A 105 0.29 16.09 1.44
N GLY A 106 -0.83 16.73 1.07
CA GLY A 106 -1.39 16.64 -0.28
C GLY A 106 -2.19 15.36 -0.58
N CYS A 107 -2.28 14.41 0.37
CA CYS A 107 -3.06 13.16 0.22
C CYS A 107 -4.35 13.14 1.04
N GLY A 108 -4.67 14.22 1.75
CA GLY A 108 -6.00 14.38 2.35
C GLY A 108 -7.08 14.38 1.26
N PRO A 109 -8.37 14.16 1.60
CA PRO A 109 -9.45 14.51 0.68
C PRO A 109 -9.13 15.90 0.18
N SER A 110 -8.98 16.06 -1.14
CA SER A 110 -8.70 17.35 -1.76
C SER A 110 -9.59 18.41 -1.11
N ALA A 111 -9.14 19.65 -0.98
CA ALA A 111 -9.93 20.72 -0.38
C ALA A 111 -11.41 20.74 -0.86
N ARG A 112 -11.68 20.26 -2.08
CA ARG A 112 -13.01 20.04 -2.68
C ARG A 112 -13.91 19.04 -1.94
N ALA A 113 -13.38 17.95 -1.39
CA ALA A 113 -14.17 16.92 -0.69
C ALA A 113 -14.53 17.28 0.76
N ARG A 114 -13.90 18.32 1.33
CA ARG A 114 -14.35 18.93 2.59
C ARG A 114 -15.50 19.92 2.37
N GLU A 115 -15.49 20.64 1.25
CA GLU A 115 -16.54 21.60 0.86
C GLU A 115 -17.90 20.94 0.61
N GLU A 116 -17.91 19.75 0.01
CA GLU A 116 -19.15 19.02 -0.31
C GLU A 116 -19.88 18.49 0.94
N LYS A 117 -19.16 18.21 2.04
CA LYS A 117 -19.77 17.84 3.33
C LYS A 117 -20.33 19.03 4.11
N GLN A 118 -19.89 20.26 3.81
CA GLN A 118 -20.40 21.47 4.45
C GLN A 118 -21.75 21.87 3.85
N ARG A 119 -21.94 21.71 2.53
CA ARG A 119 -23.18 22.07 1.81
C ARG A 119 -24.37 21.12 2.02
N GLN A 120 -24.16 19.92 2.52
CA GLN A 120 -25.24 18.94 2.76
C GLN A 120 -25.79 18.97 4.19
N ARG A 121 -25.39 19.98 4.98
CA ARG A 121 -25.80 20.14 6.38
C ARG A 121 -26.39 21.53 6.68
N ASP A 122 -26.51 22.36 5.64
CA ASP A 122 -27.26 23.62 5.63
C ASP A 122 -28.55 23.44 4.82
#